data_AF-A0A2Z5UWG2-F1
#
_entry.id   AF-A0A2Z5UWG2-F1
#
_cell.length_a   1.000
_cell.length_b   1.000
_cell.length_c   1.000
_cell.angle_alpha   90.00
_cell.angle_beta   90.00
_cell.angle_gamma   90.00
#
_symmetry.space_group_name_H-M   'P 1'
#
loop_
_entity.id
_entity.type
_entity.pdbx_description
1 polymer ?
#
loop_
_entity_poly.entity_id
_entity_poly.type
_entity_poly.pdbx_seq_one_letter_code
_entity_poly.pdbx_strand_id
1 'polypeptide(L)'
;MRKIVAFSFFMSMNVYAANSLGELTDRMMLPFSVLTSALYNISLAIGIALLFGALIQYKNHKNNPGQVPFSRPITLLIFGVVLIVLPILAKLSESAHLVSRVY
;
A
#
# COMPACT_ATOMS: atom_id res chain seq x y z
N MET A 1 4.75 20.15 3.34
CA MET A 1 5.81 20.32 4.37
C MET A 1 5.23 20.51 5.77
N ARG A 2 4.50 21.60 6.08
CA ARG A 2 4.02 21.90 7.46
C ARG A 2 3.21 20.79 8.14
N LYS A 3 2.35 20.09 7.41
CA LYS A 3 1.51 18.99 7.94
C LYS A 3 2.32 17.72 8.30
N ILE A 4 3.39 17.44 7.55
CA ILE A 4 4.26 16.28 7.77
C ILE A 4 5.14 16.52 9.02
N VAL A 5 5.64 17.74 9.17
CA VAL A 5 6.39 18.15 10.36
C VAL A 5 5.50 18.15 11.60
N ALA A 6 4.26 18.64 11.49
CA ALA A 6 3.30 18.60 12.60
C ALA A 6 2.93 17.16 13.02
N PHE A 7 2.75 16.26 12.05
CA PHE A 7 2.50 14.84 12.32
C PHE A 7 3.69 14.17 13.02
N SER A 8 4.91 14.47 12.57
CA SER A 8 6.14 13.94 13.17
C SER A 8 6.30 14.44 14.62
N PHE A 9 5.98 15.70 14.87
CA PHE A 9 6.02 16.29 16.22
C PHE A 9 4.96 15.67 17.14
N PHE A 10 3.74 15.46 16.63
CA PHE A 10 2.64 14.83 17.39
C PHE A 10 2.93 13.36 17.76
N MET A 11 3.64 12.63 16.89
CA MET A 11 4.08 11.26 17.18
C MET A 11 5.16 11.21 18.27
N SER A 12 6.13 12.13 18.24
CA SER A 12 7.18 12.20 19.28
C SER A 12 6.62 12.48 20.68
N MET A 13 5.56 13.31 20.77
CA MET A 13 4.90 13.58 22.06
C MET A 13 4.17 12.35 22.63
N ASN A 14 3.64 11.47 21.78
CA ASN A 14 2.99 10.24 22.23
C ASN A 14 3.99 9.26 22.86
N VAL A 15 5.19 9.12 22.30
CA VAL A 15 6.23 8.20 22.79
C VAL A 15 6.81 8.64 24.14
N TYR A 16 7.00 9.96 24.35
CA TYR A 16 7.58 10.50 25.58
C TYR A 16 6.70 10.28 26.83
N ALA A 17 5.39 10.10 26.66
CA ALA A 17 4.42 9.96 27.76
C ALA A 17 4.17 8.50 28.21
N ALA A 18 5.09 7.57 27.91
CA ALA A 18 5.00 6.17 28.33
C ALA A 18 5.57 5.96 29.75
N ASN A 19 4.87 5.21 30.60
CA ASN A 19 5.22 5.00 32.02
C ASN A 19 5.95 3.67 32.27
N SER A 20 6.03 2.79 31.27
CA SER A 20 6.70 1.49 31.35
C SER A 20 7.35 1.11 30.02
N LEU A 21 8.29 0.17 30.05
CA LEU A 21 8.97 -0.34 28.85
C LEU A 21 7.99 -1.02 27.86
N GLY A 22 6.96 -1.67 28.40
CA GLY A 22 5.89 -2.29 27.59
C GLY A 22 5.07 -1.22 26.87
N GLU A 23 4.63 -0.20 27.61
CA GLU A 23 3.87 0.93 27.05
C GLU A 23 4.69 1.72 26.02
N LEU A 24 6.01 1.86 26.23
CA LEU A 24 6.91 2.48 25.26
C LEU A 24 6.93 1.68 23.94
N THR A 25 7.04 0.36 24.04
CA THR A 25 7.08 -0.54 22.87
C THR A 25 5.78 -0.47 22.08
N ASP A 26 4.63 -0.50 22.77
CA ASP A 26 3.31 -0.41 22.12
C ASP A 26 3.13 0.92 21.40
N ARG A 27 3.53 2.04 22.03
CA ARG A 27 3.44 3.37 21.43
C ARG A 27 4.38 3.56 20.23
N MET A 28 5.51 2.86 20.20
CA MET A 28 6.39 2.85 19.03
C MET A 28 5.82 2.04 17.85
N MET A 29 4.94 1.06 18.09
CA MET A 29 4.32 0.23 17.04
C MET A 29 3.10 0.88 16.37
N LEU A 30 2.37 1.74 17.08
CA LEU A 30 1.21 2.48 16.54
C LEU A 30 1.47 3.21 15.21
N PRO A 31 2.54 4.02 15.04
CA PRO A 31 2.81 4.69 13.77
C PRO A 31 3.07 3.72 12.61
N PHE A 32 3.68 2.56 12.88
CA PHE A 32 3.88 1.53 11.86
C PHE A 32 2.56 0.88 11.45
N SER A 33 1.61 0.69 12.36
CA SER A 33 0.27 0.19 12.02
C SER A 33 -0.48 1.16 11.10
N VAL A 34 -0.43 2.46 11.40
CA VAL A 34 -1.05 3.51 10.56
C VAL A 34 -0.37 3.57 9.18
N LEU A 35 0.96 3.53 9.14
CA LEU A 35 1.73 3.51 7.89
C LEU A 35 1.40 2.28 7.05
N THR A 36 1.36 1.10 7.65
CA THR A 36 1.05 -0.17 6.97
C THR A 36 -0.35 -0.13 6.38
N SER A 37 -1.33 0.36 7.14
CA SER A 37 -2.71 0.54 6.64
C SER A 37 -2.78 1.53 5.47
N ALA A 38 -2.03 2.64 5.55
CA ALA A 38 -1.95 3.61 4.46
C ALA A 38 -1.30 3.00 3.20
N LEU A 39 -0.22 2.23 3.36
CA LEU A 39 0.46 1.55 2.25
C LEU A 39 -0.46 0.53 1.56
N TYR A 40 -1.28 -0.21 2.30
CA TYR A 40 -2.28 -1.10 1.67
C TYR A 40 -3.28 -0.33 0.81
N ASN A 41 -3.80 0.79 1.29
CA ASN A 41 -4.74 1.61 0.55
C ASN A 41 -4.09 2.23 -0.70
N ILE A 42 -2.85 2.71 -0.57
CA ILE A 42 -2.08 3.27 -1.70
C ILE A 42 -1.76 2.18 -2.73
N SER A 43 -1.36 0.99 -2.30
CA SER A 43 -1.08 -0.15 -3.19
C SER A 43 -2.29 -0.52 -4.03
N LEU A 44 -3.47 -0.60 -3.42
CA LEU A 44 -4.72 -0.83 -4.14
C LEU A 44 -5.04 0.31 -5.12
N ALA A 45 -4.92 1.56 -4.68
CA ALA A 45 -5.21 2.72 -5.53
C ALA A 45 -4.28 2.79 -6.76
N ILE A 46 -2.97 2.57 -6.57
CA ILE A 46 -1.98 2.55 -7.66
C ILE A 46 -2.21 1.34 -8.56
N GLY A 47 -2.50 0.17 -8.00
CA GLY A 47 -2.79 -1.04 -8.78
C GLY A 47 -3.96 -0.84 -9.73
N ILE A 48 -5.05 -0.25 -9.24
CA ILE A 48 -6.22 0.12 -10.06
C ILE A 48 -5.83 1.14 -11.13
N ALA A 49 -5.07 2.19 -10.77
CA ALA A 49 -4.61 3.19 -11.72
C ALA A 49 -3.74 2.60 -12.84
N LEU A 50 -2.88 1.62 -12.52
CA LEU A 50 -2.07 0.89 -13.50
C LEU A 50 -2.92 0.04 -14.45
N LEU A 51 -3.98 -0.60 -13.95
CA LEU A 51 -4.94 -1.32 -14.80
C LEU A 51 -5.65 -0.37 -15.78
N PHE A 52 -6.12 0.79 -15.31
CA PHE A 52 -6.69 1.81 -16.20
C PHE A 52 -5.65 2.33 -17.21
N GLY A 53 -4.41 2.54 -16.78
CA GLY A 53 -3.30 2.91 -17.65
C GLY A 53 -3.04 1.88 -18.75
N ALA A 54 -3.12 0.59 -18.43
CA ALA A 54 -3.00 -0.50 -19.39
C ALA A 54 -4.12 -0.46 -20.45
N LEU A 55 -5.37 -0.22 -20.04
CA LEU A 55 -6.51 -0.10 -20.95
C LEU A 55 -6.37 1.12 -21.89
N ILE A 56 -5.93 2.26 -21.36
CA ILE A 56 -5.68 3.47 -22.17
C ILE A 56 -4.57 3.20 -23.19
N GLN A 57 -3.46 2.57 -22.78
CA GLN A 57 -2.39 2.24 -23.71
C GLN A 57 -2.79 1.18 -24.74
N TYR A 58 -3.66 0.23 -24.37
CA TYR A 58 -4.21 -0.73 -25.31
C TYR A 58 -5.08 -0.05 -26.38
N LYS A 59 -5.92 0.92 -25.98
CA LYS A 59 -6.64 1.77 -26.94
C LYS A 59 -5.69 2.52 -27.86
N ASN A 60 -4.60 3.07 -27.34
CA ASN A 60 -3.60 3.77 -28.16
C ASN A 60 -2.86 2.84 -29.13
N HIS A 61 -2.58 1.60 -28.72
CA HIS A 61 -2.04 0.58 -29.61
C HIS A 61 -3.00 0.25 -30.76
N LYS A 62 -4.31 0.10 -30.47
CA LYS A 62 -5.32 -0.10 -31.51
C LYS A 62 -5.42 1.06 -32.49
N ASN A 63 -5.26 2.30 -32.01
CA ASN A 63 -5.35 3.50 -32.84
C ASN A 63 -4.11 3.72 -33.71
N ASN A 64 -2.91 3.39 -33.20
CA ASN A 64 -1.68 3.55 -33.96
C ASN A 64 -0.63 2.51 -33.52
N PRO A 65 -0.66 1.29 -34.10
CA PRO A 65 0.16 0.16 -33.64
C PRO A 65 1.67 0.38 -33.85
N GLY A 66 2.08 1.32 -34.71
CA GLY A 66 3.49 1.64 -34.95
C GLY A 66 4.16 2.46 -33.83
N GLN A 67 3.39 3.22 -33.03
CA GLN A 67 3.96 4.10 -32.00
C GLN A 67 3.92 3.51 -30.58
N VAL A 68 3.03 2.55 -30.33
CA VAL A 68 2.90 1.89 -29.04
C VAL A 68 3.21 0.41 -29.21
N PRO A 69 4.39 -0.09 -28.80
CA PRO A 69 4.66 -1.51 -28.82
C PRO A 69 3.70 -2.24 -27.88
N PHE A 70 3.24 -3.41 -28.30
CA PHE A 70 2.26 -4.24 -27.58
C PHE A 70 2.74 -4.66 -26.18
N SER A 71 4.05 -4.71 -25.97
CA SER A 71 4.64 -4.99 -24.66
C SER A 71 4.22 -3.97 -23.59
N ARG A 72 4.06 -2.69 -23.92
CA ARG A 72 3.76 -1.63 -22.94
C ARG A 72 2.43 -1.84 -22.18
N PRO A 73 1.26 -2.02 -22.85
CA PRO A 73 0.01 -2.26 -22.15
C PRO A 73 0.02 -3.58 -21.35
N ILE A 74 0.67 -4.63 -21.85
CA ILE A 74 0.79 -5.91 -21.13
C ILE A 74 1.61 -5.77 -19.85
N THR A 75 2.75 -5.08 -19.92
CA THR A 75 3.60 -4.87 -18.74
C THR A 75 2.84 -4.09 -17.67
N LEU A 76 2.10 -3.04 -18.05
CA LEU A 76 1.27 -2.28 -17.11
C LEU A 76 0.14 -3.13 -16.50
N LEU A 77 -0.48 -4.00 -17.29
CA LEU A 77 -1.51 -4.92 -16.80
C LEU A 77 -0.92 -5.88 -15.76
N ILE A 78 0.20 -6.53 -16.08
CA ILE A 78 0.87 -7.47 -15.18
C ILE A 78 1.27 -6.77 -13.87
N PHE A 79 1.94 -5.62 -13.95
CA PHE A 79 2.31 -4.87 -12.75
C PHE A 79 1.09 -4.41 -11.94
N GLY A 80 0.01 -3.96 -12.59
CA GLY A 80 -1.23 -3.58 -11.93
C GLY A 80 -1.85 -4.75 -11.16
N VAL A 81 -1.93 -5.94 -11.76
CA VAL A 81 -2.45 -7.14 -11.10
C VAL A 81 -1.57 -7.56 -9.92
N VAL A 82 -0.25 -7.64 -10.12
CA VAL A 82 0.71 -8.02 -9.07
C VAL A 82 0.59 -7.06 -7.87
N LEU A 83 0.50 -5.75 -8.12
CA LEU A 83 0.41 -4.74 -7.07
C LEU A 83 -0.91 -4.78 -6.28
N ILE A 84 -2.00 -5.25 -6.89
CA ILE A 84 -3.28 -5.49 -6.20
C ILE A 84 -3.23 -6.76 -5.35
N VAL A 85 -2.56 -7.81 -5.84
CA VAL A 85 -2.46 -9.09 -5.14
C VAL A 85 -1.65 -8.97 -3.85
N LEU A 86 -0.58 -8.16 -3.83
CA LEU A 86 0.28 -7.96 -2.65
C LEU A 86 -0.49 -7.57 -1.36
N PRO A 87 -1.27 -6.47 -1.32
CA PRO A 87 -2.00 -6.09 -0.11
C PRO A 87 -3.11 -7.10 0.27
N ILE A 88 -3.69 -7.80 -0.71
CA ILE A 88 -4.70 -8.83 -0.45
C ILE A 88 -4.07 -10.02 0.27
N LEU A 89 -2.93 -10.51 -0.23
CA LEU A 89 -2.19 -11.61 0.41
C LEU A 89 -1.73 -11.24 1.82
N ALA A 90 -1.24 -10.01 2.01
CA ALA A 90 -0.80 -9.54 3.32
C ALA A 90 -1.96 -9.51 4.34
N LYS A 91 -3.14 -8.98 3.95
CA LYS A 91 -4.34 -8.99 4.80
C LYS A 91 -4.86 -10.40 5.08
N LEU A 92 -4.79 -11.29 4.09
CA LEU A 92 -5.20 -12.69 4.25
C LEU A 92 -4.30 -13.42 5.25
N SER A 93 -2.98 -13.21 5.16
CA SER A 93 -1.99 -13.79 6.09
C SER A 93 -2.22 -13.31 7.53
N GLU A 94 -2.50 -12.02 7.72
CA GLU A 94 -2.82 -11.45 9.03
C GLU A 94 -4.10 -12.09 9.61
N SER A 95 -5.14 -12.22 8.79
CA SER A 95 -6.41 -12.84 9.19
C SER A 95 -6.23 -14.31 9.58
N ALA A 96 -5.42 -15.07 8.83
CA ALA A 96 -5.13 -16.46 9.12
C ALA A 96 -4.43 -16.65 10.48
N HIS A 97 -3.49 -15.76 10.82
CA HIS A 97 -2.81 -15.80 12.10
C HIS A 97 -3.79 -15.57 13.28
N LEU A 98 -4.77 -14.69 13.11
CA LEU A 98 -5.79 -14.43 14.14
C LEU A 98 -6.68 -15.65 14.38
N VAL A 99 -7.08 -16.37 13.32
CA VAL A 99 -7.89 -17.60 13.45
C VAL A 99 -7.11 -18.68 14.21
N SER A 100 -5.81 -18.83 13.96
CA SER A 100 -4.98 -19.84 14.62
C SER A 100 -4.76 -19.63 16.12
N ARG A 101 -4.94 -18.41 16.65
CA ARG A 101 -4.85 -18.10 18.09
C ARG A 101 -6.15 -18.36 18.86
N VAL A 102 -7.26 -18.55 18.17
CA VAL A 102 -8.60 -18.70 18.77
C VAL A 102 -8.95 -20.17 19.03
N TYR A 103 -8.21 -21.11 18.44
CA TYR A 103 -8.29 -22.56 18.69
C TYR A 103 -7.09 -23.01 19.53
#